data_AF-A0AAE4L216-F1
#
_entry.id   AF-A0AAE4L216-F1
#
_cell.length_a   1.000
_cell.length_b   1.000
_cell.length_c   1.000
_cell.angle_alpha   90.00
_cell.angle_beta   90.00
_cell.angle_gamma   90.00
#
_symmetry.space_group_name_H-M   'P 1'
#
loop_
_entity.id
_entity.type
_entity.pdbx_description
1 polymer ?
#
loop_
_entity_poly.entity_id
_entity_poly.type
_entity_poly.pdbx_seq_one_letter_code
_entity_poly.pdbx_strand_id
1 'polypeptide(L)' 'MDEVETLCDRILVLNKGKEVASGTVADILAKVNKRNLEEAFLTLVGEEV' A
#
# COMPACT_ATOMS: atom_id res chain seq x y z
N MET A 1 6.93 4.96 -5.80
CA MET A 1 5.79 4.38 -6.56
C MET A 1 4.84 5.52 -6.99
N ASP A 2 5.38 6.57 -7.59
CA ASP A 2 4.66 7.85 -7.67
C ASP A 2 3.52 7.83 -8.71
N GLU A 3 3.64 7.03 -9.76
CA GLU A 3 2.59 6.90 -10.78
C GLU A 3 1.32 6.28 -10.20
N VAL A 4 1.44 5.31 -9.29
CA VAL A 4 0.28 4.66 -8.65
C VAL A 4 -0.42 5.63 -7.71
N GLU A 5 0.34 6.39 -6.93
CA GLU A 5 -0.22 7.41 -6.02
C GLU A 5 -0.90 8.55 -6.78
N THR A 6 -0.42 8.86 -7.99
CA THR A 6 -0.95 9.96 -8.82
C THR A 6 -2.13 9.53 -9.70
N LEU A 7 -2.11 8.30 -10.22
CA LEU A 7 -3.07 7.86 -11.25
C LEU A 7 -4.19 6.98 -10.70
N CYS A 8 -4.01 6.35 -9.53
CA CYS A 8 -4.96 5.38 -9.01
C CYS A 8 -5.76 5.95 -7.83
N ASP A 9 -7.09 6.02 -7.96
CA ASP A 9 -7.97 6.36 -6.85
C ASP A 9 -8.03 5.26 -5.79
N ARG A 10 -7.86 4.01 -6.21
CA ARG A 10 -7.99 2.81 -5.40
C ARG A 10 -6.95 1.77 -5.77
N ILE A 11 -6.45 1.07 -4.76
CA ILE A 11 -5.43 0.05 -4.89
C ILE A 11 -5.76 -1.19 -4.05
N LEU A 12 -5.23 -2.32 -4.49
CA LEU A 12 -5.28 -3.62 -3.83
C LEU A 12 -3.85 -4.13 -3.70
N VAL A 13 -3.42 -4.42 -2.49
CA VAL A 13 -2.13 -5.04 -2.19
C VAL A 13 -2.35 -6.53 -1.99
N LEU A 14 -1.64 -7.31 -2.80
CA LEU A 14 -1.64 -8.77 -2.77
C LEU A 14 -0.29 -9.29 -2.29
N ASN A 15 -0.30 -10.25 -1.37
CA ASN A 15 0.89 -10.96 -0.92
C ASN A 15 0.61 -12.47 -0.89
N LYS A 16 1.47 -13.27 -1.52
CA LYS A 16 1.34 -14.75 -1.58
C LYS A 16 -0.07 -15.22 -2.02
N GLY A 17 -0.66 -14.53 -3.00
CA GLY A 17 -1.99 -14.82 -3.53
C GLY A 17 -3.15 -14.47 -2.59
N LYS A 18 -2.90 -13.71 -1.51
CA LYS A 18 -3.92 -13.23 -0.58
C LYS A 18 -3.96 -11.71 -0.58
N GLU A 19 -5.17 -11.17 -0.42
CA GLU A 19 -5.36 -9.76 -0.13
C GLU A 19 -4.81 -9.43 1.26
N VAL A 20 -3.91 -8.46 1.32
CA VAL A 20 -3.38 -7.91 2.58
C VAL A 20 -3.96 -6.54 2.90
N ALA A 21 -4.26 -5.73 1.88
CA ALA A 21 -4.97 -4.47 2.06
C ALA A 21 -5.66 -4.01 0.78
N SER A 22 -6.81 -3.36 0.91
CA SER A 22 -7.50 -2.66 -0.18
C SER A 22 -8.11 -1.35 0.32
N GLY A 23 -8.22 -0.38 -0.58
CA GLY A 23 -8.77 0.95 -0.26
C GLY A 23 -8.31 2.02 -1.23
N THR A 24 -8.56 3.27 -0.89
CA THR A 24 -7.88 4.39 -1.55
C THR A 24 -6.42 4.45 -1.13
N VAL A 25 -5.57 5.13 -1.90
CA VAL A 25 -4.16 5.35 -1.51
C VAL A 25 -4.10 6.01 -0.13
N ALA A 26 -4.93 7.02 0.12
CA ALA A 26 -5.03 7.70 1.41
C ALA A 26 -5.41 6.76 2.55
N ASP A 27 -6.38 5.85 2.35
CA ASP A 27 -6.79 4.87 3.37
C ASP A 27 -5.65 3.91 3.71
N ILE A 28 -4.91 3.46 2.69
CA ILE A 28 -3.79 2.54 2.86
C ILE A 28 -2.69 3.24 3.67
N LEU A 29 -2.27 4.44 3.27
CA LEU A 29 -1.26 5.23 3.99
C LEU A 29 -1.66 5.49 5.44
N ALA A 30 -2.93 5.81 5.69
CA ALA A 30 -3.47 6.02 7.03
C ALA A 30 -3.46 4.74 7.88
N LYS A 31 -3.80 3.58 7.29
CA LYS A 31 -3.83 2.28 7.99
C LYS A 31 -2.46 1.84 8.49
N VAL A 32 -1.41 2.04 7.70
CA VAL A 32 -0.03 1.65 8.09
C VAL A 32 0.81 2.80 8.66
N ASN A 33 0.23 4.00 8.75
CA ASN A 33 0.88 5.21 9.27
C ASN A 33 2.23 5.50 8.58
N LYS A 34 2.23 5.46 7.24
CA LYS A 34 3.40 5.74 6.39
C LYS A 34 3.17 6.94 5.50
N ARG A 35 4.26 7.51 4.98
CA ARG A 35 4.23 8.77 4.21
C ARG A 35 4.15 8.57 2.70
N ASN A 36 4.49 7.38 2.23
CA ASN A 36 4.48 7.02 0.81
C ASN A 36 4.05 5.56 0.66
N LEU A 37 3.56 5.22 -0.53
CA LEU A 37 3.04 3.89 -0.82
C LEU A 37 4.11 2.80 -0.79
N GLU A 38 5.37 3.15 -1.02
CA GLU A 38 6.49 2.19 -1.02
C GLU A 38 6.78 1.66 0.39
N GLU A 39 6.92 2.54 1.38
CA GLU A 39 7.04 2.16 2.79
C GLU A 39 5.80 1.40 3.28
N ALA A 40 4.63 1.84 2.83
CA ALA A 40 3.37 1.17 3.14
C ALA A 40 3.35 -0.26 2.58
N PHE A 41 3.79 -0.44 1.34
CA PHE A 41 3.89 -1.75 0.70
C PHE A 41 4.84 -2.67 1.45
N LEU A 42 6.08 -2.24 1.74
CA LEU A 42 7.06 -3.03 2.50
C LEU A 42 6.52 -3.51 3.86
N THR A 43 5.83 -2.61 4.56
CA THR A 43 5.15 -2.91 5.83
C THR A 43 4.06 -3.96 5.65
N LEU A 44 3.22 -3.83 4.60
CA LEU A 44 2.10 -4.75 4.34
C LEU A 44 2.54 -6.14 3.87
N VAL A 45 3.65 -6.23 3.14
CA VAL A 45 4.19 -7.53 2.68
C VAL A 45 5.05 -8.23 3.74
N GLY A 46 5.36 -7.53 4.84
CA GLY A 46 6.15 -8.06 5.95
C GLY A 46 7.65 -8.12 5.64
N GLU A 47 8.13 -7.28 4.73
CA GLU A 47 9.56 -7.08 4.46
C GLU A 47 10.04 -5.79 5.15
N GLU A 48 9.88 -5.72 6.48
CA GLU A 48 10.68 -4.80 7.29
C GLU A 48 12.11 -5.35 7.37
N VAL A 49 13.07 -4.59 6.83
CA VAL A 49 14.52 -4.84 7.02
C VAL A 49 15.01 -4.02 8.19
#